data_AF-A0A087SDT5-F1
#
_entry.id   AF-A0A087SDT5-F1
#
_cell.length_a   1.000
_cell.length_b   1.000
_cell.length_c   1.000
_cell.angle_alpha   90.00
_cell.angle_beta   90.00
_cell.angle_gamma   90.00
#
_symmetry.space_group_name_H-M   'P 1'
#
loop_
_entity.id
_entity.type
_entity.pdbx_description
1 polymer ?
#
loop_
_entity_poly.entity_id
_entity_poly.type
_entity_poly.pdbx_seq_one_letter_code
_entity_poly.pdbx_strand_id
1 'polypeptide(L)'
;MKSGPARRRIQSLQVSKCSLGCPILDAFLGGGLSSGSITELVGEATTAKTQLCLQALVHARLSLGGSGVYIYTEGDPPLDRLHQLAQAAVARRKTPLSAGDVVAGVFVERGVDCGEALLARVKALQPLLARVAGTPAPVRLLVVDSLAAPLRDLGPSPGRRELLARAQTFFRLAAALRALADRHGFAVLVTNQ
;
A
#
# COMPACT_ATOMS: atom_id res chain seq x y z
N MET A 1 4.86 -40.72 -36.71
CA MET A 1 4.60 -40.27 -35.33
C MET A 1 4.78 -38.75 -35.28
N LYS A 2 3.70 -37.97 -35.16
CA LYS A 2 3.77 -36.50 -35.09
C LYS A 2 3.88 -36.10 -33.62
N SER A 3 4.98 -35.43 -33.24
CA SER A 3 5.17 -34.86 -31.92
C SER A 3 4.15 -33.74 -31.69
N GLY A 4 3.34 -33.87 -30.64
CA GLY A 4 2.42 -32.81 -30.22
C GLY A 4 3.18 -31.57 -29.71
N PRO A 5 2.54 -30.39 -29.73
CA PRO A 5 3.19 -29.15 -29.30
C PRO A 5 3.61 -29.26 -27.83
N ALA A 6 4.87 -28.96 -27.55
CA ALA A 6 5.42 -28.93 -26.20
C ALA A 6 4.64 -27.92 -25.35
N ARG A 7 3.87 -28.41 -24.36
CA ARG A 7 3.20 -27.55 -23.37
C ARG A 7 4.28 -26.85 -22.55
N ARG A 8 4.56 -25.57 -22.84
CA ARG A 8 5.40 -24.73 -21.99
C ARG A 8 4.71 -24.57 -20.64
N ARG A 9 5.29 -25.14 -19.59
CA ARG A 9 4.91 -24.87 -18.20
C ARG A 9 5.08 -23.38 -17.98
N ILE A 10 4.01 -22.66 -17.63
CA ILE A 10 4.12 -21.28 -17.17
C ILE A 10 5.01 -21.35 -15.92
N GLN A 11 6.23 -20.80 -16.00
CA GLN A 11 7.06 -20.64 -14.81
C GLN A 11 6.28 -19.74 -13.86
N SER A 12 5.99 -20.23 -12.65
CA SER A 12 5.40 -19.40 -11.61
C SER A 12 6.37 -18.25 -11.34
N LEU A 13 6.02 -17.03 -11.77
CA LEU A 13 6.69 -15.83 -11.30
C LEU A 13 6.56 -15.83 -9.77
N GLN A 14 7.68 -15.92 -9.05
CA GLN A 14 7.69 -15.88 -7.59
C GLN A 14 7.31 -14.46 -7.17
N VAL A 15 6.03 -14.25 -6.86
CA VAL A 15 5.48 -12.98 -6.39
C VAL A 15 5.66 -12.90 -4.88
N SER A 16 6.37 -11.88 -4.39
CA SER A 16 6.46 -11.63 -2.95
C SER A 16 5.11 -11.18 -2.40
N LYS A 17 4.73 -11.69 -1.23
CA LYS A 17 3.46 -11.34 -0.57
C LYS A 17 3.69 -10.70 0.79
N CYS A 18 3.08 -9.55 1.02
CA CYS A 18 3.10 -8.86 2.31
C CYS A 18 1.94 -9.35 3.17
N SER A 19 2.25 -9.97 4.31
CA SER A 19 1.24 -10.42 5.29
C SER A 19 0.46 -9.23 5.86
N LEU A 20 -0.81 -9.43 6.16
CA LEU A 20 -1.67 -8.52 6.92
C LEU A 20 -1.56 -8.78 8.44
N GLY A 21 -0.73 -9.74 8.87
CA GLY A 21 -0.62 -10.14 10.28
C GLY A 21 -1.81 -10.94 10.82
N CYS A 22 -2.75 -11.32 9.96
CA CYS A 22 -3.90 -12.15 10.28
C CYS A 22 -3.87 -13.41 9.40
N PRO A 23 -3.65 -14.61 9.97
CA PRO A 23 -3.57 -15.85 9.20
C PRO A 23 -4.80 -16.13 8.34
N ILE A 24 -5.99 -15.75 8.81
CA ILE A 24 -7.25 -15.94 8.08
C ILE A 24 -7.30 -15.05 6.84
N LEU A 25 -6.97 -13.75 6.98
CA LEU A 25 -6.93 -12.82 5.85
C LEU A 25 -5.80 -13.14 4.88
N ASP A 26 -4.63 -13.53 5.41
CA ASP A 26 -3.52 -13.97 4.58
C ASP A 26 -3.92 -15.18 3.75
N ALA A 27 -4.56 -16.20 4.35
CA ALA A 27 -5.07 -17.36 3.62
C ALA A 27 -6.10 -16.97 2.56
N PHE A 28 -7.04 -16.07 2.88
CA PHE A 28 -8.03 -15.55 1.94
C PHE A 28 -7.38 -14.86 0.72
N LEU A 29 -6.27 -14.12 0.93
CA LEU A 29 -5.50 -13.47 -0.13
C LEU A 29 -4.43 -14.39 -0.77
N GLY A 30 -4.43 -15.68 -0.42
CA GLY A 30 -3.47 -16.66 -0.93
C GLY A 30 -2.02 -16.42 -0.46
N GLY A 31 -1.83 -15.87 0.73
CA GLY A 31 -0.55 -15.59 1.38
C GLY A 31 -0.28 -14.11 1.70
N GLY A 32 -1.24 -13.22 1.47
CA GLY A 32 -1.11 -11.78 1.72
C GLY A 32 -1.16 -10.92 0.45
N LEU A 33 -0.88 -9.62 0.61
CA LEU A 33 -0.91 -8.61 -0.46
C LEU A 33 0.19 -8.88 -1.49
N SER A 34 -0.19 -9.06 -2.75
CA SER A 34 0.75 -9.46 -3.80
C SER A 34 1.54 -8.26 -4.35
N SER A 35 2.85 -8.40 -4.51
CA SER A 35 3.66 -7.38 -5.18
C SER A 35 3.25 -7.20 -6.65
N GLY A 36 3.43 -5.98 -7.18
CA GLY A 36 2.98 -5.64 -8.54
C GLY A 36 1.46 -5.56 -8.69
N SER A 37 0.73 -5.54 -7.57
CA SER A 37 -0.73 -5.42 -7.56
C SER A 37 -1.21 -4.28 -6.68
N ILE A 38 -2.41 -3.79 -6.98
CA ILE A 38 -3.16 -2.86 -6.16
C ILE A 38 -4.30 -3.64 -5.52
N THR A 39 -4.38 -3.58 -4.19
CA THR A 39 -5.49 -4.12 -3.41
C THR A 39 -6.27 -2.96 -2.81
N GLU A 40 -7.59 -2.95 -3.00
CA GLU A 40 -8.49 -1.93 -2.45
C GLU A 40 -9.31 -2.52 -1.30
N LEU A 41 -9.34 -1.82 -0.16
CA LEU A 41 -10.23 -2.10 0.96
C LEU A 41 -11.37 -1.09 0.94
N VAL A 42 -12.58 -1.56 0.65
CA VAL A 42 -13.79 -0.73 0.61
C VAL A 42 -14.67 -1.04 1.81
N GLY A 43 -15.24 0.00 2.42
CA GLY A 43 -16.27 -0.14 3.44
C GLY A 43 -16.55 1.16 4.16
N GLU A 44 -17.62 1.21 4.95
CA GLU A 44 -18.02 2.41 5.70
C GLU A 44 -16.92 2.90 6.66
N ALA A 45 -17.01 4.16 7.10
CA ALA A 45 -16.15 4.66 8.17
C ALA A 45 -16.19 3.70 9.39
N THR A 46 -15.10 3.65 10.16
CA THR A 46 -15.02 2.82 11.38
C THR A 46 -15.00 1.29 11.17
N THR A 47 -14.98 0.79 9.93
CA THR A 47 -14.84 -0.66 9.62
C THR A 47 -13.40 -1.19 9.71
N ALA A 48 -12.52 -0.53 10.48
CA ALA A 48 -11.13 -0.92 10.74
C ALA A 48 -10.18 -0.96 9.51
N LYS A 49 -10.51 -0.29 8.39
CA LYS A 49 -9.62 -0.19 7.21
C LYS A 49 -8.25 0.38 7.56
N THR A 50 -8.19 1.51 8.26
CA THR A 50 -6.93 2.11 8.73
C THR A 50 -6.15 1.17 9.65
N GLN A 51 -6.84 0.42 10.50
CA GLN A 51 -6.19 -0.56 11.37
C GLN A 51 -5.48 -1.67 10.56
N LEU A 52 -6.10 -2.15 9.47
CA LEU A 52 -5.48 -3.11 8.55
C LEU A 52 -4.29 -2.49 7.80
N CYS A 53 -4.40 -1.23 7.38
CA CYS A 53 -3.31 -0.48 6.75
C CYS A 53 -2.07 -0.40 7.65
N LEU A 54 -2.24 0.02 8.91
CA LEU A 54 -1.14 0.10 9.86
C LEU A 54 -0.53 -1.29 10.14
N GLN A 55 -1.36 -2.32 10.23
CA GLN A 55 -0.88 -3.68 10.43
C GLN A 55 -0.08 -4.18 9.22
N ALA A 56 -0.54 -3.91 8.01
CA ALA A 56 0.21 -4.23 6.79
C ALA A 56 1.57 -3.51 6.75
N LEU A 57 1.65 -2.25 7.17
CA LEU A 57 2.90 -1.48 7.25
C LEU A 57 3.91 -2.11 8.23
N VAL A 58 3.46 -2.51 9.43
CA VAL A 58 4.28 -3.26 10.40
C VAL A 58 4.80 -4.55 9.78
N HIS A 59 3.93 -5.26 9.06
CA HIS A 59 4.27 -6.56 8.47
C HIS A 59 5.12 -6.44 7.20
N ALA A 60 5.16 -5.30 6.50
CA ALA A 60 6.10 -5.09 5.39
C ALA A 60 7.56 -5.25 5.86
N ARG A 61 7.89 -4.75 7.05
CA ARG A 61 9.20 -4.96 7.68
C ARG A 61 9.37 -6.37 8.21
N LEU A 62 8.39 -6.88 8.96
CA LEU A 62 8.51 -8.17 9.65
C LEU A 62 8.39 -9.40 8.75
N SER A 63 7.76 -9.30 7.57
CA SER A 63 7.57 -10.43 6.65
C SER A 63 8.52 -10.40 5.46
N LEU A 64 8.88 -9.20 4.97
CA LEU A 64 9.67 -9.05 3.75
C LEU A 64 11.02 -8.35 3.98
N GLY A 65 11.32 -7.97 5.23
CA GLY A 65 12.52 -7.19 5.55
C GLY A 65 12.53 -5.80 4.93
N GLY A 66 11.42 -5.33 4.36
CA GLY A 66 11.36 -4.08 3.61
C GLY A 66 10.84 -2.89 4.41
N SER A 67 10.70 -1.77 3.72
CA SER A 67 10.07 -0.55 4.23
C SER A 67 8.64 -0.40 3.70
N GLY A 68 7.85 0.41 4.39
CA GLY A 68 6.52 0.84 3.97
C GLY A 68 6.50 2.34 3.64
N VAL A 69 5.65 2.74 2.71
CA VAL A 69 5.27 4.15 2.52
C VAL A 69 3.80 4.28 2.92
N TYR A 70 3.49 5.26 3.75
CA TYR A 70 2.14 5.54 4.22
C TYR A 70 1.74 6.96 3.82
N ILE A 71 0.85 7.07 2.84
CA ILE A 71 0.20 8.34 2.50
C ILE A 71 -1.13 8.37 3.21
N TYR A 72 -1.24 9.22 4.23
CA TYR A 72 -2.48 9.41 4.98
C TYR A 72 -3.14 10.73 4.58
N THR A 73 -4.43 10.69 4.29
CA THR A 73 -5.17 11.82 3.70
C THR A 73 -6.32 12.32 4.57
N GLU A 74 -6.58 11.70 5.73
CA GLU A 74 -7.73 12.03 6.60
C GLU A 74 -7.27 12.77 7.87
N GLY A 75 -6.41 13.78 7.70
CA GLY A 75 -5.85 14.59 8.79
C GLY A 75 -4.50 14.04 9.28
N ASP A 76 -4.38 13.86 10.60
CA ASP A 76 -3.16 13.37 11.22
C ASP A 76 -3.10 11.83 11.26
N PRO A 77 -1.99 11.22 10.82
CA PRO A 77 -1.85 9.77 10.82
C PRO A 77 -1.79 9.23 12.27
N PRO A 78 -2.45 8.10 12.57
CA PRO A 78 -2.46 7.50 13.91
C PRO A 78 -1.15 6.77 14.24
N LEU A 79 -0.05 7.52 14.39
CA LEU A 79 1.31 6.97 14.57
C LEU A 79 1.52 6.29 15.93
N ASP A 80 0.81 6.72 16.97
CA ASP A 80 0.83 6.02 18.26
C ASP A 80 0.28 4.61 18.12
N ARG A 81 -0.77 4.46 17.30
CA ARG A 81 -1.35 3.15 17.01
C ARG A 81 -0.40 2.28 16.20
N LEU A 82 0.35 2.86 15.26
CA LEU A 82 1.40 2.16 14.52
C LEU A 82 2.48 1.60 15.47
N HIS A 83 2.94 2.40 16.44
CA HIS A 83 3.90 1.96 17.45
C HIS A 83 3.35 0.83 18.32
N GLN A 84 2.11 0.95 18.81
CA GLN A 84 1.46 -0.11 19.59
C GLN A 84 1.38 -1.43 18.82
N LEU A 85 1.02 -1.37 17.54
CA LEU A 85 0.98 -2.54 16.66
C LEU A 85 2.36 -3.15 16.44
N ALA A 86 3.38 -2.32 16.24
CA ALA A 86 4.76 -2.79 16.12
C ALA A 86 5.24 -3.51 17.39
N GLN A 87 4.98 -2.94 18.58
CA GLN A 87 5.30 -3.55 19.86
C GLN A 87 4.63 -4.92 20.03
N ALA A 88 3.33 -5.00 19.77
CA ALA A 88 2.58 -6.25 19.86
C ALA A 88 3.08 -7.31 18.86
N ALA A 89 3.42 -6.90 17.63
CA ALA A 89 3.89 -7.81 16.59
C ALA A 89 5.30 -8.35 16.88
N VAL A 90 6.21 -7.50 17.37
CA VAL A 90 7.57 -7.89 17.78
C VAL A 90 7.51 -8.83 18.98
N ALA A 91 6.70 -8.52 20.00
CA ALA A 91 6.56 -9.38 21.19
C ALA A 91 6.05 -10.80 20.87
N ARG A 92 5.29 -10.96 19.78
CA ARG A 92 4.72 -12.25 19.34
C ARG A 92 5.64 -13.03 18.40
N ARG A 93 6.78 -12.47 17.98
CA ARG A 93 7.69 -13.08 16.98
C ARG A 93 9.11 -13.21 17.52
N LYS A 94 9.80 -14.28 17.13
CA LYS A 94 11.26 -14.37 17.31
C LYS A 94 11.94 -13.54 16.22
N THR A 95 12.21 -12.27 16.50
CA THR A 95 12.87 -11.32 15.59
C THR A 95 13.94 -10.53 16.34
N PRO A 96 15.08 -10.18 15.71
CA PRO A 96 16.07 -9.29 16.31
C PRO A 96 15.64 -7.81 16.25
N LEU A 97 14.56 -7.47 15.54
CA LEU A 97 14.08 -6.10 15.37
C LEU A 97 13.33 -5.62 16.60
N SER A 98 13.61 -4.39 17.04
CA SER A 98 12.77 -3.67 18.00
C SER A 98 11.53 -3.07 17.32
N ALA A 99 10.55 -2.66 18.13
CA ALA A 99 9.40 -1.90 17.61
C ALA A 99 9.83 -0.57 16.94
N GLY A 100 10.88 0.07 17.47
CA GLY A 100 11.46 1.28 16.87
C GLY A 100 12.02 1.03 15.49
N ASP A 101 12.73 -0.09 15.29
CA ASP A 101 13.27 -0.48 13.97
C ASP A 101 12.17 -0.74 12.93
N VAL A 102 11.03 -1.27 13.39
CA VAL A 102 9.85 -1.49 12.54
C VAL A 102 9.24 -0.16 12.11
N VAL A 103 8.99 0.75 13.06
CA VAL A 103 8.37 2.04 12.76
C VAL A 103 9.31 2.95 11.96
N ALA A 104 10.62 2.93 12.22
CA ALA A 104 11.61 3.66 11.44
C ALA A 104 11.66 3.20 9.96
N GLY A 105 11.18 1.99 9.66
CA GLY A 105 11.01 1.48 8.31
C GLY A 105 9.79 2.01 7.56
N VAL A 106 8.96 2.88 8.18
CA VAL A 106 7.75 3.43 7.58
C VAL A 106 7.95 4.91 7.25
N PHE A 107 7.94 5.24 5.96
CA PHE A 107 7.95 6.63 5.47
C PHE A 107 6.52 7.17 5.45
N VAL A 108 6.27 8.33 6.05
CA VAL A 108 4.92 8.89 6.18
C VAL A 108 4.81 10.20 5.41
N GLU A 109 3.82 10.27 4.52
CA GLU A 109 3.39 11.49 3.83
C GLU A 109 2.03 11.93 4.40
N ARG A 110 1.89 13.23 4.68
CA ARG A 110 0.70 13.84 5.28
C ARG A 110 0.38 15.18 4.61
N GLY A 111 -0.78 15.77 4.95
CA GLY A 111 -1.19 17.08 4.42
C GLY A 111 -1.58 17.02 2.95
N VAL A 112 -2.30 15.97 2.56
CA VAL A 112 -2.85 15.81 1.21
C VAL A 112 -4.30 16.29 1.23
N ASP A 113 -4.54 17.44 0.63
CA ASP A 113 -5.82 18.16 0.66
C ASP A 113 -6.72 17.86 -0.55
N CYS A 114 -6.13 17.55 -1.71
CA CYS A 114 -6.87 17.30 -2.94
C CYS A 114 -6.26 16.18 -3.81
N GLY A 115 -7.03 15.67 -4.76
CA GLY A 115 -6.61 14.58 -5.64
C GLY A 115 -5.36 14.87 -6.48
N GLU A 116 -5.15 16.13 -6.89
CA GLU A 116 -3.94 16.53 -7.62
C GLU A 116 -2.71 16.55 -6.70
N ALA A 117 -2.86 16.99 -5.45
CA ALA A 117 -1.80 16.90 -4.45
C ALA A 117 -1.43 15.42 -4.19
N LEU A 118 -2.43 14.53 -4.08
CA LEU A 118 -2.18 13.10 -3.93
C LEU A 118 -1.40 12.54 -5.14
N LEU A 119 -1.80 12.91 -6.36
CA LEU A 119 -1.12 12.48 -7.58
C LEU A 119 0.33 12.98 -7.63
N ALA A 120 0.56 14.23 -7.24
CA ALA A 120 1.89 14.80 -7.13
C ALA A 120 2.75 14.03 -6.11
N ARG A 121 2.20 13.70 -4.93
CA ARG A 121 2.89 12.91 -3.89
C ARG A 121 3.26 11.52 -4.37
N VAL A 122 2.32 10.81 -5.00
CA VAL A 122 2.59 9.49 -5.59
C VAL A 122 3.71 9.56 -6.61
N LYS A 123 3.71 10.56 -7.50
CA LYS A 123 4.80 10.75 -8.48
C LYS A 123 6.13 11.11 -7.82
N ALA A 124 6.09 11.91 -6.76
CA ALA A 124 7.27 12.33 -5.99
C ALA A 124 7.90 11.19 -5.16
N LEU A 125 7.31 9.99 -5.12
CA LEU A 125 7.93 8.83 -4.50
C LEU A 125 9.15 8.30 -5.28
N GLN A 126 9.29 8.61 -6.57
CA GLN A 126 10.36 8.05 -7.40
C GLN A 126 11.78 8.24 -6.83
N PRO A 127 12.20 9.43 -6.36
CA PRO A 127 13.51 9.62 -5.76
C PRO A 127 13.70 8.82 -4.48
N LEU A 128 12.66 8.72 -3.64
CA LEU A 128 12.70 7.90 -2.43
C LEU A 128 12.88 6.42 -2.77
N LEU A 129 12.09 5.92 -3.73
CA LEU A 129 12.14 4.53 -4.20
C LEU A 129 13.51 4.21 -4.79
N ALA A 130 14.09 5.10 -5.60
CA ALA A 130 15.43 4.93 -6.15
C ALA A 130 16.51 4.88 -5.06
N ARG A 131 16.42 5.78 -4.06
CA ARG A 131 17.37 5.85 -2.94
C ARG A 131 17.40 4.59 -2.08
N VAL A 132 16.24 3.96 -1.86
CA VAL A 132 16.13 2.79 -0.97
C VAL A 132 16.20 1.44 -1.69
N ALA A 133 16.09 1.41 -3.03
CA ALA A 133 16.10 0.17 -3.81
C ALA A 133 17.35 -0.70 -3.62
N GLY A 134 18.52 -0.08 -3.44
CA GLY A 134 19.80 -0.77 -3.22
C GLY A 134 20.14 -1.05 -1.76
N THR A 135 19.24 -0.72 -0.83
CA THR A 135 19.47 -0.93 0.60
C THR A 135 18.95 -2.31 1.04
N PRO A 136 19.34 -2.80 2.24
CA PRO A 136 18.76 -4.01 2.80
C PRO A 136 17.25 -3.94 3.09
N ALA A 137 16.64 -2.75 3.01
CA ALA A 137 15.23 -2.50 3.31
C ALA A 137 14.55 -1.68 2.19
N PRO A 138 14.38 -2.25 0.97
CA PRO A 138 13.65 -1.56 -0.09
C PRO A 138 12.18 -1.42 0.28
N VAL A 139 11.46 -0.50 -0.36
CA VAL A 139 10.00 -0.40 -0.18
C VAL A 139 9.32 -1.66 -0.69
N ARG A 140 8.46 -2.25 0.14
CA ARG A 140 7.68 -3.47 -0.15
C ARG A 140 6.18 -3.25 -0.10
N LEU A 141 5.74 -2.14 0.49
CA LEU A 141 4.34 -1.78 0.57
C LEU A 141 4.17 -0.25 0.43
N LEU A 142 3.24 0.16 -0.41
CA LEU A 142 2.70 1.51 -0.43
C LEU A 142 1.25 1.47 0.04
N VAL A 143 0.92 2.23 1.07
CA VAL A 143 -0.43 2.41 1.58
C VAL A 143 -0.92 3.82 1.25
N VAL A 144 -2.13 3.93 0.72
CA VAL A 144 -2.87 5.19 0.58
C VAL A 144 -4.18 5.08 1.35
N ASP A 145 -4.26 5.78 2.49
CA ASP A 145 -5.41 5.78 3.39
C ASP A 145 -5.93 7.22 3.56
N SER A 146 -6.90 7.68 2.76
CA SER A 146 -7.71 6.98 1.77
C SER A 146 -7.63 7.63 0.39
N LEU A 147 -8.03 6.90 -0.67
CA LEU A 147 -8.23 7.53 -1.98
C LEU A 147 -9.45 8.46 -2.00
N ALA A 148 -10.44 8.18 -1.14
CA ALA A 148 -11.72 8.85 -1.15
C ALA A 148 -11.61 10.30 -0.71
N ALA A 149 -10.90 10.57 0.38
CA ALA A 149 -10.92 11.89 1.02
C ALA A 149 -10.49 13.04 0.09
N PRO A 150 -9.34 12.97 -0.62
CA PRO A 150 -8.92 14.06 -1.51
C PRO A 150 -9.75 14.18 -2.80
N LEU A 151 -10.58 13.17 -3.11
CA LEU A 151 -11.40 13.12 -4.32
C LEU A 151 -12.88 13.45 -4.05
N ARG A 152 -13.30 13.54 -2.78
CA ARG A 152 -14.71 13.71 -2.40
C ARG A 152 -15.16 15.17 -2.37
N ASP A 153 -14.25 16.12 -2.22
CA ASP A 153 -14.59 17.53 -1.99
C ASP A 153 -15.02 18.26 -3.27
N LEU A 154 -16.29 18.10 -3.66
CA LEU A 154 -16.90 18.80 -4.79
C LEU A 154 -18.13 19.65 -4.39
N GLY A 155 -18.33 19.88 -3.09
CA GLY A 155 -19.53 20.55 -2.58
C GLY A 155 -20.83 19.74 -2.77
N PRO A 156 -21.99 20.30 -2.39
CA PRO A 156 -23.27 19.58 -2.31
C PRO A 156 -23.95 19.27 -3.65
N SER A 157 -23.50 19.84 -4.78
CA SER A 157 -24.11 19.64 -6.09
C SER A 157 -23.09 19.82 -7.22
N PRO A 158 -22.17 18.85 -7.39
CA PRO A 158 -21.12 18.97 -8.40
C PRO A 158 -21.70 18.92 -9.81
N GLY A 159 -21.23 19.82 -10.66
CA GLY A 159 -21.50 19.82 -12.08
C GLY A 159 -20.79 18.67 -12.81
N ARG A 160 -21.25 18.38 -14.04
CA ARG A 160 -20.66 17.34 -14.90
C ARG A 160 -19.15 17.52 -15.13
N ARG A 161 -18.67 18.76 -15.20
CA ARG A 161 -17.24 19.07 -15.40
C ARG A 161 -16.40 18.67 -14.20
N GLU A 162 -16.87 18.93 -12.99
CA GLU A 162 -16.19 18.54 -11.75
C GLU A 162 -16.14 17.03 -11.58
N LEU A 163 -17.26 16.33 -11.86
CA LEU A 163 -17.30 14.86 -11.85
C LEU A 163 -16.32 14.25 -12.85
N LEU A 164 -16.22 14.83 -14.06
CA LEU A 164 -15.28 14.38 -15.08
C LEU A 164 -13.83 14.63 -14.66
N ALA A 165 -13.51 15.82 -14.12
CA ALA A 165 -12.19 16.14 -13.62
C ALA A 165 -11.76 15.17 -12.51
N ARG A 166 -12.65 14.87 -11.56
CA ARG A 166 -12.43 13.87 -10.51
C ARG A 166 -12.13 12.49 -11.10
N ALA A 167 -12.93 12.02 -12.05
CA ALA A 167 -12.71 10.73 -12.70
C ALA A 167 -11.34 10.68 -13.39
N GLN A 168 -10.98 11.76 -14.11
CA GLN A 168 -9.66 11.87 -14.75
C GLN A 168 -8.51 11.83 -13.73
N THR A 169 -8.64 12.51 -12.58
CA THR A 169 -7.65 12.45 -11.50
C THR A 169 -7.54 11.05 -10.91
N PHE A 170 -8.67 10.39 -10.65
CA PHE A 170 -8.71 9.01 -10.17
C PHE A 170 -7.99 8.04 -11.14
N PHE A 171 -8.29 8.11 -12.44
CA PHE A 171 -7.61 7.26 -13.44
C PHE A 171 -6.11 7.53 -13.52
N ARG A 172 -5.69 8.79 -13.45
CA ARG A 172 -4.26 9.15 -13.40
C ARG A 172 -3.57 8.62 -12.14
N LEU A 173 -4.24 8.67 -11.00
CA LEU A 173 -3.76 8.08 -9.74
C LEU A 173 -3.61 6.56 -9.85
N ALA A 174 -4.64 5.86 -10.30
CA ALA A 174 -4.62 4.41 -10.48
C ALA A 174 -3.49 3.98 -11.43
N ALA A 175 -3.33 4.70 -12.55
CA ALA A 175 -2.24 4.46 -13.50
C ALA A 175 -0.86 4.72 -12.88
N ALA A 176 -0.70 5.80 -12.11
CA ALA A 176 0.57 6.11 -11.44
C ALA A 176 0.94 5.05 -10.39
N LEU A 177 0.00 4.65 -9.54
CA LEU A 177 0.18 3.60 -8.53
C LEU A 177 0.55 2.28 -9.20
N ARG A 178 -0.18 1.90 -10.26
CA ARG A 178 0.08 0.67 -11.01
C ARG A 178 1.49 0.68 -11.60
N ALA A 179 1.86 1.77 -12.25
CA ALA A 179 3.15 1.90 -12.88
C ALA A 179 4.32 1.91 -11.88
N LEU A 180 4.11 2.36 -10.64
CA LEU A 180 5.11 2.24 -9.58
C LEU A 180 5.19 0.80 -9.04
N ALA A 181 4.04 0.16 -8.80
CA ALA A 181 3.97 -1.22 -8.33
C ALA A 181 4.67 -2.20 -9.30
N ASP A 182 4.39 -2.06 -10.60
CA ASP A 182 4.99 -2.91 -11.64
C ASP A 182 6.50 -2.67 -11.76
N ARG A 183 6.96 -1.40 -11.67
CA ARG A 183 8.38 -1.05 -11.83
C ARG A 183 9.24 -1.43 -10.64
N HIS A 184 8.73 -1.27 -9.43
CA HIS A 184 9.51 -1.45 -8.20
C HIS A 184 9.18 -2.74 -7.45
N GLY A 185 8.16 -3.49 -7.89
CA GLY A 185 7.85 -4.81 -7.33
C GLY A 185 7.36 -4.78 -5.88
N PHE A 186 6.65 -3.72 -5.47
CA PHE A 186 5.99 -3.62 -4.17
C PHE A 186 4.47 -3.82 -4.29
N ALA A 187 3.81 -4.13 -3.19
CA ALA A 187 2.35 -4.18 -3.11
C ALA A 187 1.78 -2.78 -2.86
N VAL A 188 0.62 -2.48 -3.43
CA VAL A 188 -0.14 -1.25 -3.11
C VAL A 188 -1.41 -1.65 -2.37
N LEU A 189 -1.66 -1.00 -1.25
CA LEU A 189 -2.91 -1.09 -0.50
C LEU A 189 -3.57 0.29 -0.51
N VAL A 190 -4.83 0.36 -0.92
CA VAL A 190 -5.60 1.59 -0.88
C VAL A 190 -6.88 1.38 -0.11
N THR A 191 -7.35 2.41 0.60
CA THR A 191 -8.67 2.37 1.24
C THR A 191 -9.63 3.31 0.52
N ASN A 192 -10.91 2.94 0.56
CA ASN A 192 -11.99 3.72 0.02
C ASN A 192 -13.19 3.64 0.98
N GLN A 193 -13.84 4.78 1.19
CA GLN A 193 -15.00 4.94 2.05
C GLN A 193 -16.23 5.27 1.22
#